data_AF-A0A2B7ZZZ5-F1
#
_entry.id   AF-A0A2B7ZZZ5-F1
#
_cell.length_a   1.000
_cell.length_b   1.000
_cell.length_c   1.000
_cell.angle_alpha   90.00
_cell.angle_beta   90.00
_cell.angle_gamma   90.00
#
_symmetry.space_group_name_H-M   'P 1'
#
loop_
_entity.id
_entity.type
_entity.pdbx_description
1 polymer ?
#
loop_
_entity_poly.entity_id
_entity_poly.type
_entity_poly.pdbx_seq_one_letter_code
_entity_poly.pdbx_strand_id
1 'polypeptide(L)'
;SLEVFQQPFHIDKKVIFKYGSEEKEVSEDVVIISPNREKLDLGQYIYEFIILAMPAKRLHPRFERGDTDEFVYLSGEKKEIDPRWEALKKLKNNQS
;
A
#
# COMPACT_ATOMS: atom_id res chain seq x y z
N SER A 1 -9.21 16.31 -9.04
CA SER A 1 -8.86 17.63 -8.48
C SER A 1 -7.61 17.46 -7.62
N LEU A 2 -6.68 18.42 -7.68
CA LEU A 2 -5.42 18.46 -6.90
C LEU A 2 -5.57 19.22 -5.57
N GLU A 3 -6.80 19.47 -5.14
CA GLU A 3 -7.10 20.15 -3.88
C GLU A 3 -6.74 19.26 -2.67
N VAL A 4 -6.20 19.89 -1.62
CA VAL A 4 -5.94 19.22 -0.36
C VAL A 4 -7.27 18.89 0.30
N PHE A 5 -7.45 17.64 0.71
CA PHE A 5 -8.62 17.20 1.44
C PHE A 5 -8.21 16.41 2.67
N GLN A 6 -9.11 16.38 3.66
CA GLN A 6 -8.96 15.51 4.82
C GLN A 6 -9.64 14.19 4.54
N GLN A 7 -8.91 13.09 4.73
CA GLN A 7 -9.45 11.74 4.66
C GLN A 7 -9.57 11.19 6.09
N PRO A 8 -10.77 11.12 6.67
CA PRO A 8 -10.94 10.50 7.97
C PRO A 8 -10.68 9.00 7.84
N PHE A 9 -9.95 8.44 8.80
CA PHE A 9 -9.82 7.00 8.95
C PHE A 9 -9.84 6.65 10.44
N HIS A 10 -10.28 5.44 10.74
CA HIS A 10 -10.32 4.90 12.08
C HIS A 10 -9.60 3.56 12.10
N ILE A 11 -8.75 3.36 13.11
CA ILE A 11 -7.99 2.14 13.30
C ILE A 11 -8.04 1.77 14.77
N ASP A 12 -8.31 0.50 15.03
CA ASP A 12 -8.20 -0.12 16.35
C ASP A 12 -7.22 -1.29 16.24
N LYS A 13 -6.12 -1.22 16.99
CA LYS A 13 -5.02 -2.20 16.99
C LYS A 13 -4.53 -2.43 18.40
N LYS A 14 -4.08 -3.65 18.66
CA LYS A 14 -3.64 -4.09 19.98
C LYS A 14 -2.30 -4.79 19.88
N VAL A 15 -1.34 -4.33 20.68
CA VAL A 15 -0.06 -5.03 20.91
C VAL A 15 -0.01 -5.46 22.37
N ILE A 16 0.49 -6.68 22.59
CA ILE A 16 0.65 -7.26 23.93
C ILE A 16 2.14 -7.38 24.23
N PHE A 17 2.59 -6.61 25.23
CA PHE A 17 3.93 -6.73 25.77
C PHE A 17 3.92 -7.69 26.97
N LYS A 18 4.76 -8.72 26.92
CA LYS A 18 4.94 -9.68 28.00
C LYS A 18 6.35 -9.59 28.55
N TYR A 19 6.50 -9.74 29.85
CA TYR A 19 7.84 -9.87 30.44
C TYR A 19 8.38 -11.27 30.23
N GLY A 20 9.68 -11.37 29.91
CA GLY A 20 10.36 -12.65 29.75
C GLY A 20 11.87 -12.53 29.84
N SER A 21 12.55 -13.66 29.81
CA SER A 21 14.01 -13.74 29.96
C SER A 21 14.79 -13.22 28.74
N GLU A 22 14.19 -13.26 27.55
CA GLU A 22 14.82 -12.87 26.29
C GLU A 22 13.89 -11.94 25.52
N GLU A 23 14.44 -10.87 24.94
CA GLU A 23 13.65 -9.99 24.06
C GLU A 23 13.39 -10.69 22.73
N LYS A 24 12.11 -10.83 22.38
CA LYS A 24 11.70 -11.56 21.18
C LYS A 24 10.32 -11.14 20.71
N GLU A 25 10.17 -11.01 19.39
CA GLU A 25 8.87 -10.96 18.73
C GLU A 25 8.33 -12.39 18.58
N VAL A 26 7.19 -12.66 19.22
CA VAL A 26 6.57 -13.99 19.22
C VAL A 26 5.56 -14.11 18.09
N SER A 27 4.85 -13.01 17.82
CA SER A 27 3.92 -12.85 16.71
C SER A 27 3.81 -11.38 16.35
N GLU A 28 3.06 -11.05 15.29
CA GLU A 28 2.81 -9.67 14.84
C GLU A 28 2.38 -8.73 15.99
N ASP A 29 1.47 -9.20 16.86
CA ASP A 29 0.93 -8.38 17.96
C ASP A 29 1.49 -8.73 19.36
N VAL A 30 2.51 -9.60 19.47
CA VAL A 30 3.01 -10.07 20.78
C VAL A 30 4.53 -9.98 20.87
N VAL A 31 5.00 -9.20 21.84
CA VAL A 31 6.43 -8.92 22.03
C VAL A 31 6.82 -9.25 23.46
N ILE A 32 7.91 -9.98 23.62
CA ILE A 32 8.54 -10.23 24.91
C ILE A 32 9.58 -9.13 25.15
N ILE A 33 9.46 -8.45 26.29
CA ILE A 33 10.37 -7.39 26.73
C ILE A 33 11.07 -7.77 28.04
N SER A 34 12.25 -7.20 28.25
CA SER A 34 12.96 -7.37 29.52
C SER A 34 12.19 -6.76 30.70
N PRO A 35 12.15 -7.41 31.88
CA PRO A 35 11.53 -6.87 33.09
C PRO A 35 12.16 -5.56 33.56
N ASN A 36 13.44 -5.34 33.25
CA ASN A 36 14.19 -4.15 33.68
C ASN A 36 14.02 -2.96 32.72
N ARG A 37 13.13 -3.08 31.73
CA ARG A 37 12.92 -2.03 30.73
C ARG A 37 12.01 -0.93 31.30
N GLU A 38 12.58 0.24 31.52
CA GLU A 38 11.86 1.40 32.06
C GLU A 38 11.04 2.17 31.02
N LYS A 39 11.47 2.11 29.75
CA LYS A 39 10.86 2.86 28.65
C LYS A 39 10.64 1.98 27.44
N LEU A 40 9.48 2.17 26.81
CA LEU A 40 9.09 1.49 25.59
C LEU A 40 8.89 2.54 24.50
N ASP A 41 9.54 2.33 23.36
CA ASP A 41 9.32 3.15 22.18
C ASP A 41 8.12 2.59 21.42
N LEU A 42 7.05 3.39 21.33
CA LEU A 42 5.82 3.04 20.63
C LEU A 42 5.78 3.61 19.21
N GLY A 43 6.76 4.45 18.83
CA GLY A 43 6.74 5.18 17.56
C GLY A 43 6.68 4.27 16.35
N GLN A 44 7.46 3.18 16.37
CA GLN A 44 7.45 2.19 15.29
C GLN A 44 6.08 1.52 15.13
N TYR A 45 5.48 1.01 16.21
CA TYR A 45 4.17 0.36 16.15
C TYR A 45 3.08 1.31 15.63
N ILE A 46 3.06 2.56 16.12
CA ILE A 46 2.10 3.57 15.68
C ILE A 46 2.27 3.86 14.19
N TYR A 47 3.50 4.02 13.72
CA TYR A 47 3.81 4.28 12.31
C TYR A 47 3.35 3.13 11.40
N GLU A 48 3.67 1.90 11.77
CA GLU A 48 3.25 0.70 11.04
C GLU A 48 1.72 0.59 10.98
N PHE A 49 1.04 0.79 12.12
CA PHE A 49 -0.42 0.77 12.17
C PHE A 49 -1.06 1.84 11.29
N ILE A 50 -0.57 3.07 11.32
CA ILE A 50 -1.09 4.14 10.47
C ILE A 50 -0.92 3.78 9.00
N ILE A 51 0.26 3.30 8.60
CA ILE A 51 0.52 2.95 7.20
C ILE A 51 -0.36 1.81 6.72
N LEU A 52 -0.55 0.79 7.54
CA LEU A 52 -1.41 -0.34 7.21
C LEU A 52 -2.89 0.03 7.17
N ALA A 53 -3.35 1.01 7.97
CA ALA A 53 -4.72 1.51 7.91
C ALA A 53 -4.99 2.43 6.71
N MET A 54 -3.95 3.02 6.10
CA MET A 54 -4.18 3.97 5.02
C MET A 54 -4.82 3.28 3.80
N PRO A 55 -5.93 3.82 3.27
CA PRO A 55 -6.56 3.27 2.08
C PRO A 55 -5.61 3.24 0.90
N ALA A 56 -5.56 2.10 0.18
CA ALA A 56 -4.71 1.93 -0.99
C ALA A 56 -5.01 2.94 -2.11
N LYS A 57 -6.26 3.42 -2.17
CA LYS A 57 -6.68 4.51 -3.06
C LYS A 57 -7.09 5.72 -2.23
N ARG A 58 -6.34 6.82 -2.38
CA ARG A 58 -6.67 8.13 -1.80
C ARG A 58 -7.44 8.94 -2.84
N LEU A 59 -8.74 8.67 -2.96
CA LEU A 59 -9.61 9.38 -3.89
C LEU A 59 -10.13 10.65 -3.21
N HIS A 60 -10.02 11.78 -3.90
CA HIS A 60 -10.66 13.01 -3.44
C HIS A 60 -12.17 12.78 -3.30
N PRO A 61 -12.87 13.24 -2.24
CA PRO A 61 -14.27 12.92 -1.96
C PRO A 61 -15.25 13.22 -3.11
N ARG A 62 -14.88 14.15 -3.99
CA ARG A 62 -15.59 14.46 -5.25
C ARG A 62 -15.78 13.23 -6.16
N PHE A 63 -14.88 12.25 -6.07
CA PHE A 63 -14.90 11.04 -6.91
C PHE A 63 -15.47 9.79 -6.20
N GLU A 64 -15.79 9.87 -4.90
CA GLU A 64 -16.45 8.76 -4.18
C GLU A 64 -17.95 8.64 -4.53
N ARG A 65 -18.60 9.75 -4.89
CA ARG A 65 -20.05 9.80 -5.16
C ARG A 65 -20.48 9.35 -6.56
N GLY A 66 -19.54 8.91 -7.40
CA GLY A 66 -19.87 8.47 -8.75
C GLY A 66 -20.15 9.62 -9.73
N ASP A 67 -19.73 10.86 -9.42
CA ASP A 67 -19.64 11.94 -10.40
C ASP A 67 -18.47 11.63 -11.36
N THR A 68 -18.67 10.61 -12.21
CA THR A 68 -17.79 10.28 -13.32
C THR A 68 -18.07 11.20 -14.50
N ASP A 69 -17.79 12.48 -14.32
CA ASP A 69 -17.44 13.32 -15.46
C ASP A 69 -15.91 13.22 -15.61
N GLU A 70 -15.50 12.33 -16.53
CA GLU A 70 -14.13 12.09 -16.98
C GLU A 70 -13.11 11.59 -15.93
N PHE A 71 -13.25 10.33 -15.51
CA PHE A 71 -12.05 9.47 -15.56
C PHE A 71 -12.07 8.71 -16.88
N VAL A 72 -11.54 9.37 -17.91
CA VAL A 72 -11.04 8.68 -19.09
C VAL A 72 -9.93 7.76 -18.57
N TYR A 73 -10.25 6.48 -18.40
CA TYR A 73 -9.24 5.46 -18.64
C TYR A 73 -8.71 5.77 -20.03
N LEU A 74 -7.51 6.32 -20.14
CA LEU A 74 -6.72 6.25 -21.37
C LEU A 74 -6.28 4.78 -21.56
N SER A 75 -7.25 3.86 -21.59
CA SER A 75 -7.22 2.65 -22.40
C SER A 75 -7.84 2.95 -23.76
N GLY A 76 -7.72 4.19 -24.23
CA GLY A 76 -7.86 4.55 -25.63
C GLY A 76 -6.60 4.09 -26.34
N GLU A 77 -6.74 3.06 -27.15
CA GLU A 77 -5.68 2.50 -27.98
C GLU A 77 -4.98 3.58 -28.81
N LYS A 78 -3.73 3.87 -28.46
CA LYS A 78 -2.68 4.09 -29.45
C LYS A 78 -1.51 3.20 -29.08
N LYS A 79 -1.60 1.94 -29.49
CA LYS A 79 -0.41 1.09 -29.58
C LYS A 79 0.45 1.64 -30.72
N GLU A 80 1.36 2.56 -30.40
CA GLU A 80 2.60 2.62 -31.16
C GLU A 80 3.33 1.31 -30.87
N ILE A 81 3.19 0.36 -31.79
CA ILE A 81 3.90 -0.92 -31.71
C ILE A 81 5.38 -0.60 -31.91
N ASP A 82 6.21 -0.93 -30.93
CA ASP A 82 7.67 -0.76 -31.02
C ASP A 82 8.17 -1.49 -32.29
N PRO A 83 8.91 -0.83 -33.19
CA PRO A 83 9.41 -1.42 -34.43
C PRO A 83 10.29 -2.67 -34.21
N ARG A 84 10.87 -2.85 -33.02
CA ARG A 84 11.60 -4.08 -32.66
C ARG A 84 10.66 -5.28 -32.50
N TRP A 85 9.43 -5.09 -32.04
CA TRP A 85 8.44 -6.16 -31.92
C TRP A 85 7.85 -6.58 -33.27
N GLU A 86 7.76 -5.67 -34.24
CA GLU A 86 7.43 -5.99 -35.64
C GLU A 86 8.48 -6.91 -36.28
N ALA A 87 9.77 -6.68 -36.01
CA ALA A 87 10.84 -7.54 -36.50
C ALA A 87 10.73 -8.98 -35.96
N LEU A 88 10.31 -9.15 -34.71
CA LEU A 88 10.13 -10.46 -34.09
C LEU A 88 8.95 -11.24 -34.71
N LYS A 89 7.87 -10.56 -35.10
CA LYS A 89 6.75 -11.21 -35.81
C LYS A 89 7.16 -11.72 -37.20
N LYS A 90 7.99 -10.96 -37.93
CA LYS A 90 8.48 -11.37 -39.26
C LYS A 90 9.35 -12.63 -39.18
N LEU A 91 10.13 -12.79 -38.12
CA LEU A 91 10.96 -13.98 -37.91
C LEU A 91 10.13 -15.24 -37.61
N LYS A 92 9.01 -15.10 -36.89
CA LYS A 92 8.13 -16.23 -36.55
C LYS A 92 7.36 -16.80 -37.76
N ASN A 93 7.10 -15.96 -38.77
CA ASN A 93 6.37 -16.37 -39.99
C ASN A 93 7.27 -16.88 -41.12
N ASN A 94 8.60 -16.88 -40.94
CA ASN A 94 9.56 -17.34 -41.95
C ASN A 94 10.19 -18.70 -41.58
N GLN A 95 9.54 -19.46 -40.69
CA GLN A 95 9.84 -20.87 -40.46
C GLN A 95 8.68 -21.70 -41.01
N SER A 96 8.70 -21.90 -42.32
CA SER A 96 8.05 -22.98 -43.05
C SER A 96 9.00 -23.47 -44.13
#